data_AF-A0A955UAQ7-F1
#
_entry.id   AF-A0A955UAQ7-F1
#
_cell.length_a   1.000
_cell.length_b   1.000
_cell.length_c   1.000
_cell.angle_alpha   90.00
_cell.angle_beta   90.00
_cell.angle_gamma   90.00
#
_symmetry.space_group_name_H-M   'P 1'
#
loop_
_entity.id
_entity.type
_entity.pdbx_description
1 polymer ?
#
loop_
_entity_poly.entity_id
_entity_poly.type
_entity_poly.pdbx_seq_one_letter_code
_entity_poly.pdbx_strand_id
1 'polypeptide(L)'
;MTTTLRFEHIESAIQALPTQGRTMLQLLLLQYMNLSSEAIDYMVSDQPDSRFLAGNQPKGNPLSLEAERNITSRANQYKDYYRQKRERPGMHIEFLTQALKNIDKSIQIAERLLVSEFGLAQNALQDAKTQAPSILLRQELRKLQRAWDNQELSPKEYQIQRLLLEYQALLRRRGIFRRRLKFAQNEFIASGNSPLKDHEIAHVWGIPLGSLVARKVKALQHFLTELQKYQEKLSSPNESLQPINLWQETLALLSQRPIERSMVEYDGLEKTEEALLDKLRAFVDGSMSEPEESKFWTSITKINDTEFSGTWKSHARSILAFQRLHALLNDMDFSDEGLEENLRIKIYPQLPDDQLAPESDEKPIELSEKGLGVLNYFVGEPDDKRRG
;
A
#
# COMPACT_ATOMS: atom_id res chain seq x y z
N MET A 1 17.00 -5.65 26.25
CA MET A 1 16.32 -5.19 27.47
C MET A 1 14.86 -5.11 27.13
N THR A 2 14.06 -6.04 27.64
CA THR A 2 12.68 -6.27 27.20
C THR A 2 11.77 -5.86 28.34
N THR A 3 10.90 -4.90 28.11
CA THR A 3 9.87 -4.59 29.08
C THR A 3 8.84 -5.70 29.12
N THR A 4 8.37 -6.00 30.33
CA THR A 4 7.40 -7.05 30.62
C THR A 4 5.96 -6.57 30.39
N LEU A 5 5.80 -5.41 29.77
CA LEU A 5 4.50 -4.80 29.45
C LEU A 5 3.75 -5.72 28.47
N ARG A 6 2.48 -5.99 28.76
CA ARG A 6 1.57 -6.77 27.92
C ARG A 6 0.33 -5.95 27.61
N PHE A 7 -0.39 -6.34 26.56
CA PHE A 7 -1.65 -5.68 26.16
C PHE A 7 -2.65 -5.60 27.31
N GLU A 8 -2.77 -6.66 28.10
CA GLU A 8 -3.66 -6.74 29.26
C GLU A 8 -3.34 -5.68 30.32
N HIS A 9 -2.06 -5.35 30.51
CA HIS A 9 -1.65 -4.31 31.47
C HIS A 9 -2.09 -2.92 30.98
N ILE A 10 -1.99 -2.65 29.67
CA ILE A 10 -2.46 -1.41 29.05
C ILE A 10 -3.97 -1.27 29.20
N GLU A 11 -4.72 -2.32 28.86
CA GLU A 11 -6.18 -2.32 28.97
C GLU A 11 -6.63 -2.15 30.43
N SER A 12 -6.01 -2.87 31.37
CA SER A 12 -6.32 -2.75 32.79
C SER A 12 -6.01 -1.35 33.34
N ALA A 13 -4.89 -0.74 32.94
CA ALA A 13 -4.54 0.61 33.34
C ALA A 13 -5.52 1.65 32.79
N ILE A 14 -6.04 1.47 31.57
CA ILE A 14 -7.08 2.33 30.99
C ILE A 14 -8.41 2.16 31.74
N GLN A 15 -8.77 0.93 32.10
CA GLN A 15 -10.02 0.67 32.83
C GLN A 15 -10.00 1.23 34.27
N ALA A 16 -8.83 1.28 34.91
CA ALA A 16 -8.65 1.86 36.23
C ALA A 16 -8.84 3.40 36.27
N LEU A 17 -8.83 4.08 35.11
CA LEU A 17 -9.04 5.52 35.03
C LEU A 17 -10.52 5.89 35.26
N PRO A 18 -10.79 7.07 35.84
CA PRO A 18 -12.13 7.68 35.80
C PRO A 18 -12.62 7.84 34.36
N THR A 19 -13.94 7.87 34.14
CA THR A 19 -14.57 7.93 32.79
C THR A 19 -13.96 9.01 31.89
N GLN A 20 -13.67 10.20 32.41
CA GLN A 20 -12.99 11.27 31.67
C GLN A 20 -11.58 10.87 31.18
N GLY A 21 -10.78 10.26 32.06
CA GLY A 21 -9.43 9.80 31.73
C GLY A 21 -9.45 8.63 30.75
N ARG A 22 -10.38 7.69 30.94
CA ARG A 22 -10.61 6.58 30.02
C ARG A 22 -10.98 7.06 28.63
N THR A 23 -11.93 8.00 28.53
CA THR A 23 -12.33 8.65 27.28
C THR A 23 -11.14 9.29 26.57
N MET A 24 -10.32 10.05 27.31
CA MET A 24 -9.12 10.68 26.77
C MET A 24 -8.13 9.67 26.20
N LEU A 25 -7.85 8.57 26.93
CA LEU A 25 -6.91 7.55 26.48
C LEU A 25 -7.46 6.76 25.27
N GLN A 26 -8.76 6.44 25.25
CA GLN A 26 -9.38 5.81 24.09
C GLN A 26 -9.32 6.71 22.84
N LEU A 27 -9.50 8.03 22.99
CA LEU A 27 -9.32 8.98 21.88
C LEU A 27 -7.86 9.09 21.42
N LEU A 28 -6.91 9.16 22.34
CA LEU A 28 -5.47 9.18 22.00
C LEU A 28 -5.04 7.92 21.25
N LEU A 29 -5.60 6.77 21.62
CA LEU A 29 -5.28 5.44 21.11
C LEU A 29 -6.34 4.91 20.14
N LEU A 30 -7.13 5.79 19.52
CA LEU A 30 -8.27 5.43 18.65
C LEU A 30 -7.90 4.48 17.51
N GLN A 31 -6.64 4.52 17.06
CA GLN A 31 -6.11 3.62 16.05
C GLN A 31 -6.02 2.15 16.50
N TYR A 32 -6.00 1.90 17.82
CA TYR A 32 -5.78 0.59 18.44
C TYR A 32 -7.00 0.07 19.21
N MET A 33 -7.93 0.95 19.54
CA MET A 33 -9.08 0.64 20.38
C MET A 33 -10.28 1.51 20.02
N ASN A 34 -11.47 0.91 20.14
CA ASN A 34 -12.73 1.60 19.89
C ASN A 34 -13.14 2.42 21.13
N LEU A 35 -13.88 3.51 20.90
CA LEU A 35 -14.56 4.21 21.98
C LEU A 35 -15.68 3.33 22.55
N SER A 36 -15.79 3.30 23.88
CA SER A 36 -16.93 2.66 24.55
C SER A 36 -18.18 3.55 24.49
N SER A 37 -19.38 2.95 24.57
CA SER A 37 -20.64 3.71 24.67
C SER A 37 -20.61 4.72 25.82
N GLU A 38 -20.12 4.30 27.00
CA GLU A 38 -19.94 5.18 28.16
C GLU A 38 -19.06 6.41 27.86
N ALA A 39 -18.05 6.26 27.00
CA ALA A 39 -17.17 7.37 26.61
C ALA A 39 -17.90 8.35 25.69
N ILE A 40 -18.71 7.83 24.75
CA ILE A 40 -19.56 8.65 23.87
C ILE A 40 -20.60 9.40 24.70
N ASP A 41 -21.31 8.72 25.61
CA ASP A 41 -22.31 9.33 26.51
C ASP A 41 -21.68 10.44 27.36
N TYR A 42 -20.50 10.17 27.92
CA TYR A 42 -19.73 11.16 28.67
C TYR A 42 -19.38 12.38 27.79
N MET A 43 -18.88 12.16 26.58
CA MET A 43 -18.53 13.25 25.66
C MET A 43 -19.75 14.10 25.28
N VAL A 44 -20.91 13.49 25.02
CA VAL A 44 -22.16 14.21 24.75
C VAL A 44 -22.56 15.07 25.94
N SER A 45 -22.47 14.53 27.17
CA SER A 45 -22.82 15.26 28.38
C SER A 45 -21.88 16.43 28.68
N ASP A 46 -20.60 16.31 28.31
CA ASP A 46 -19.53 17.27 28.59
C ASP A 46 -19.40 18.36 27.50
N GLN A 47 -20.16 18.28 26.40
CA GLN A 47 -20.16 19.30 25.35
C GLN A 47 -20.71 20.65 25.86
N PRO A 48 -20.08 21.79 25.49
CA PRO A 48 -20.60 23.10 25.81
C PRO A 48 -21.94 23.32 25.09
N ASP A 49 -22.97 23.66 25.85
CA ASP A 49 -24.32 23.96 25.34
C ASP A 49 -24.36 25.44 24.87
N SER A 50 -24.98 25.73 23.73
CA SER A 50 -25.17 27.10 23.25
C SER A 50 -26.05 27.95 24.18
N ARG A 51 -26.82 27.31 25.07
CA ARG A 51 -27.67 27.95 26.09
C ARG A 51 -26.91 28.30 27.38
N PHE A 52 -25.58 28.22 27.39
CA PHE A 52 -24.79 28.64 28.56
C PHE A 52 -25.12 30.08 28.94
N LEU A 53 -25.79 30.25 30.09
CA LEU A 53 -26.00 31.53 30.74
C LEU A 53 -25.04 31.60 31.93
N ALA A 54 -24.10 32.55 31.90
CA ALA A 54 -23.20 32.87 33.01
C ALA A 54 -22.45 31.66 33.61
N GLY A 55 -21.88 30.79 32.76
CA GLY A 55 -20.93 29.74 33.18
C GLY A 55 -21.53 28.46 33.77
N ASN A 56 -22.85 28.37 33.91
CA ASN A 56 -23.52 27.16 34.38
C ASN A 56 -24.19 26.41 33.22
N GLN A 57 -23.86 25.13 33.08
CA GLN A 57 -24.52 24.25 32.12
C GLN A 57 -25.99 24.05 32.54
N PRO A 58 -26.96 24.18 31.62
CA PRO A 58 -28.36 23.95 31.93
C PRO A 58 -28.57 22.53 32.46
N LYS A 59 -29.23 22.40 33.62
CA LYS A 59 -29.51 21.10 34.24
C LYS A 59 -30.49 20.33 33.37
N GLY A 60 -30.18 19.07 33.07
CA GLY A 60 -31.04 18.17 32.31
C GLY A 60 -30.90 18.36 30.80
N ASN A 61 -29.67 18.42 30.28
CA ASN A 61 -29.48 18.29 28.84
C ASN A 61 -29.94 16.89 28.43
N PRO A 62 -31.06 16.71 27.70
CA PRO A 62 -31.36 15.40 27.15
C PRO A 62 -30.21 15.06 26.22
N LEU A 63 -29.60 13.88 26.40
CA LEU A 63 -28.63 13.32 25.45
C LEU A 63 -29.24 13.47 24.05
N SER A 64 -28.75 14.44 23.27
CA SER A 64 -29.27 14.65 21.95
C SER A 64 -28.76 13.52 21.09
N LEU A 65 -29.67 12.71 20.54
CA LEU A 65 -29.34 11.67 19.57
C LEU A 65 -28.51 12.23 18.41
N GLU A 66 -28.65 13.52 18.10
CA GLU A 66 -27.82 14.21 17.11
C GLU A 66 -26.38 14.40 17.58
N ALA A 67 -26.15 14.78 18.84
CA ALA A 67 -24.82 14.93 19.41
C ALA A 67 -24.09 13.57 19.49
N GLU A 68 -24.81 12.52 19.90
CA GLU A 68 -24.31 11.14 19.91
C GLU A 68 -23.90 10.69 18.50
N ARG A 69 -24.77 10.91 17.50
CA ARG A 69 -24.48 10.60 16.09
C ARG A 69 -23.27 11.39 15.56
N ASN A 70 -23.18 12.67 15.88
CA ASN A 70 -22.08 13.53 15.42
C ASN A 70 -20.73 13.10 16.02
N ILE A 71 -20.67 12.84 17.33
CA ILE A 71 -19.45 12.33 17.99
C ILE A 71 -19.06 10.98 17.40
N THR A 72 -20.03 10.07 17.28
CA THR A 72 -19.80 8.73 16.73
C THR A 72 -19.29 8.79 15.29
N SER A 73 -19.89 9.64 14.45
CA SER A 73 -19.47 9.85 13.06
C SER A 73 -18.03 10.37 12.98
N ARG A 74 -17.69 11.43 13.76
CA ARG A 74 -16.32 11.98 13.78
C ARG A 74 -15.32 10.96 14.32
N ALA A 75 -15.67 10.24 15.38
CA ALA A 75 -14.81 9.21 15.93
C ALA A 75 -14.51 8.11 14.91
N ASN A 76 -15.54 7.60 14.21
CA ASN A 76 -15.34 6.60 13.16
C ASN A 76 -14.48 7.13 12.02
N GLN A 77 -14.72 8.37 11.58
CA GLN A 77 -13.91 9.03 10.57
C GLN A 77 -12.41 9.08 10.92
N TYR A 78 -12.04 9.56 12.12
CA TYR A 78 -10.63 9.58 12.56
C TYR A 78 -10.07 8.18 12.82
N LYS A 79 -10.89 7.27 13.35
CA LYS A 79 -10.50 5.87 13.56
C LYS A 79 -10.11 5.22 12.24
N ASP A 80 -10.96 5.34 11.22
CA ASP A 80 -10.72 4.77 9.90
C ASP A 80 -9.49 5.40 9.25
N TYR A 81 -9.36 6.73 9.34
CA TYR A 81 -8.18 7.44 8.84
C TYR A 81 -6.87 6.95 9.48
N TYR A 82 -6.81 6.89 10.81
CA TYR A 82 -5.59 6.45 11.51
C TYR A 82 -5.28 4.97 11.29
N ARG A 83 -6.31 4.12 11.21
CA ARG A 83 -6.14 2.70 10.86
C ARG A 83 -5.59 2.55 9.44
N GLN A 84 -6.16 3.25 8.46
CA GLN A 84 -5.68 3.23 7.09
C GLN A 84 -4.25 3.77 6.96
N LYS A 85 -3.93 4.84 7.71
CA LYS A 85 -2.58 5.42 7.78
C LYS A 85 -1.53 4.43 8.26
N ARG A 86 -1.91 3.46 9.11
CA ARG A 86 -1.08 2.35 9.59
C ARG A 86 -1.14 1.11 8.67
N GLU A 87 -2.31 0.79 8.14
CA GLU A 87 -2.55 -0.34 7.24
C GLU A 87 -1.75 -0.20 5.94
N ARG A 88 -1.80 0.97 5.32
CA ARG A 88 -1.11 1.25 4.07
C ARG A 88 0.39 0.91 4.11
N PRO A 89 1.21 1.45 5.04
CA PRO A 89 2.63 1.08 5.09
C PRO A 89 2.82 -0.40 5.48
N GLY A 90 1.91 -0.99 6.25
CA GLY A 90 1.90 -2.44 6.49
C GLY A 90 1.75 -3.26 5.21
N MET A 91 0.78 -2.91 4.36
CA MET A 91 0.58 -3.50 3.03
C MET A 91 1.80 -3.30 2.12
N HIS A 92 2.44 -2.13 2.18
CA HIS A 92 3.66 -1.86 1.41
C HIS A 92 4.78 -2.80 1.83
N ILE A 93 4.97 -2.99 3.14
CA ILE A 93 6.00 -3.89 3.69
C ILE A 93 5.74 -5.32 3.22
N GLU A 94 4.52 -5.83 3.39
CA GLU A 94 4.16 -7.18 2.99
C GLU A 94 4.41 -7.44 1.50
N PHE A 95 3.92 -6.54 0.63
CA PHE A 95 4.15 -6.62 -0.81
C PHE A 95 5.65 -6.58 -1.15
N LEU A 96 6.38 -5.59 -0.63
CA LEU A 96 7.79 -5.39 -0.97
C LEU A 96 8.66 -6.53 -0.45
N THR A 97 8.35 -7.11 0.72
CA THR A 97 9.04 -8.29 1.23
C THR A 97 8.83 -9.48 0.32
N GLN A 98 7.61 -9.73 -0.15
CA GLN A 98 7.32 -10.83 -1.06
C GLN A 98 7.96 -10.60 -2.44
N ALA A 99 7.81 -9.41 -3.01
CA ALA A 99 8.42 -9.05 -4.29
C ALA A 99 9.95 -9.14 -4.26
N LEU A 100 10.60 -8.74 -3.15
CA LEU A 100 12.05 -8.89 -2.99
C LEU A 100 12.50 -10.36 -2.98
N LYS A 101 11.75 -11.25 -2.30
CA LYS A 101 12.03 -12.69 -2.35
C LYS A 101 11.97 -13.22 -3.78
N ASN A 102 10.95 -12.82 -4.53
CA ASN A 102 10.78 -13.24 -5.92
C ASN A 102 11.89 -12.69 -6.81
N ILE A 103 12.27 -11.41 -6.66
CA ILE A 103 13.41 -10.82 -7.38
C ILE A 103 14.71 -11.54 -7.05
N ASP A 104 14.97 -11.87 -5.77
CA ASP A 104 16.17 -12.60 -5.36
C ASP A 104 16.22 -14.00 -5.99
N LYS A 105 15.08 -14.70 -6.11
CA LYS A 105 14.99 -15.96 -6.87
C LYS A 105 15.29 -15.77 -8.35
N SER A 106 14.66 -14.79 -9.01
CA SER A 106 14.92 -14.51 -10.43
C SER A 106 16.38 -14.18 -10.71
N ILE A 107 17.05 -13.48 -9.78
CA ILE A 107 18.49 -13.21 -9.85
C ILE A 107 19.29 -14.52 -9.80
N GLN A 108 18.97 -15.41 -8.86
CA GLN A 108 19.67 -16.71 -8.74
C GLN A 108 19.49 -17.57 -10.01
N ILE A 109 18.28 -17.59 -10.59
CA ILE A 109 18.00 -18.32 -11.83
C ILE A 109 18.77 -17.70 -12.99
N ALA A 110 18.77 -16.36 -13.14
CA ALA A 110 19.54 -15.69 -14.19
C ALA A 110 21.05 -15.94 -14.05
N GLU A 111 21.61 -15.90 -12.83
CA GLU A 111 23.00 -16.25 -12.56
C GLU A 111 23.29 -17.71 -12.97
N ARG A 112 22.40 -18.65 -12.60
CA ARG A 112 22.52 -20.06 -12.99
C ARG A 112 22.52 -20.22 -14.51
N LEU A 113 21.58 -19.62 -15.23
CA LEU A 113 21.49 -19.72 -16.69
C LEU A 113 22.75 -19.16 -17.37
N LEU A 114 23.21 -17.98 -16.94
CA LEU A 114 24.42 -17.34 -17.49
C LEU A 114 25.67 -18.23 -17.33
N VAL A 115 25.84 -18.87 -16.17
CA VAL A 115 27.02 -19.70 -15.88
C VAL A 115 26.90 -21.10 -16.49
N SER A 116 25.78 -21.78 -16.29
CA SER A 116 25.63 -23.21 -16.64
C SER A 116 25.31 -23.45 -18.10
N GLU A 117 24.38 -22.68 -18.70
CA GLU A 117 23.95 -22.90 -20.08
C GLU A 117 24.78 -22.08 -21.08
N PHE A 118 25.07 -20.83 -20.72
CA PHE A 118 25.77 -19.90 -21.61
C PHE A 118 27.28 -19.84 -21.38
N GLY A 119 27.80 -20.46 -20.32
CA GLY A 119 29.24 -20.57 -20.07
C GLY A 119 29.94 -19.25 -19.78
N LEU A 120 29.22 -18.25 -19.25
CA LEU A 120 29.78 -16.93 -18.96
C LEU A 120 30.83 -17.02 -17.85
N ALA A 121 31.99 -16.39 -18.05
CA ALA A 121 33.05 -16.36 -17.05
C ALA A 121 32.59 -15.64 -15.77
N GLN A 122 32.98 -16.17 -14.62
CA GLN A 122 32.58 -15.63 -13.31
C GLN A 122 33.05 -14.19 -13.08
N ASN A 123 34.19 -13.80 -13.66
CA ASN A 123 34.69 -12.42 -13.64
C ASN A 123 33.73 -11.47 -14.38
N ALA A 124 33.24 -11.86 -15.57
CA ALA A 124 32.31 -11.05 -16.34
C ALA A 124 30.96 -10.88 -15.63
N LEU A 125 30.49 -11.91 -14.90
CA LEU A 125 29.29 -11.83 -14.08
C LEU A 125 29.47 -10.84 -12.90
N GLN A 126 30.65 -10.86 -12.28
CA GLN A 126 30.97 -9.95 -11.18
C GLN A 126 31.10 -8.49 -11.68
N ASP A 127 31.70 -8.29 -12.85
CA ASP A 127 31.76 -6.98 -13.51
C ASP A 127 30.36 -6.48 -13.83
N ALA A 128 29.49 -7.31 -14.40
CA ALA A 128 28.11 -6.96 -14.67
C ALA A 128 27.35 -6.56 -13.39
N LYS A 129 27.60 -7.26 -12.28
CA LYS A 129 27.01 -6.96 -10.96
C LYS A 129 27.45 -5.61 -10.40
N THR A 130 28.73 -5.27 -10.54
CA THR A 130 29.26 -3.97 -10.07
C THR A 130 28.81 -2.81 -10.95
N GLN A 131 28.63 -3.03 -12.25
CA GLN A 131 28.18 -2.02 -13.21
C GLN A 131 26.65 -1.82 -13.25
N ALA A 132 25.87 -2.76 -12.70
CA ALA A 132 24.41 -2.69 -12.71
C ALA A 132 23.83 -1.34 -12.22
N PRO A 133 24.33 -0.69 -11.16
CA PRO A 133 23.77 0.59 -10.71
C PRO A 133 23.95 1.76 -11.68
N SER A 134 24.95 1.72 -12.56
CA SER A 134 25.32 2.84 -13.46
C SER A 134 24.88 2.63 -14.91
N ILE A 135 24.54 1.40 -15.31
CA ILE A 135 24.15 1.10 -16.70
C ILE A 135 22.89 1.84 -17.14
N LEU A 136 22.83 2.28 -18.39
CA LEU A 136 21.64 2.89 -18.98
C LEU A 136 20.85 1.82 -19.74
N LEU A 137 20.08 0.99 -19.02
CA LEU A 137 19.38 -0.19 -19.56
C LEU A 137 18.63 0.09 -20.88
N ARG A 138 17.84 1.17 -20.94
CA ARG A 138 17.09 1.53 -22.16
C ARG A 138 18.01 1.78 -23.36
N GLN A 139 19.18 2.36 -23.15
CA GLN A 139 20.13 2.63 -24.24
C GLN A 139 20.82 1.34 -24.68
N GLU A 140 21.25 0.51 -23.72
CA GLU A 140 21.91 -0.77 -24.02
C GLU A 140 20.96 -1.76 -24.69
N LEU A 141 19.70 -1.83 -24.27
CA LEU A 141 18.67 -2.63 -24.94
C LEU A 141 18.42 -2.17 -26.38
N ARG A 142 18.42 -0.84 -26.63
CA ARG A 142 18.29 -0.30 -27.99
C ARG A 142 19.52 -0.59 -28.85
N LYS A 143 20.73 -0.54 -28.28
CA LYS A 143 21.96 -0.91 -28.98
C LYS A 143 21.95 -2.39 -29.35
N LEU A 144 21.59 -3.25 -28.40
CA LEU A 144 21.44 -4.68 -28.62
C LEU A 144 20.43 -4.99 -29.73
N GLN A 145 19.28 -4.32 -29.72
CA GLN A 145 18.27 -4.48 -30.76
C GLN A 145 18.80 -4.03 -32.13
N ARG A 146 19.47 -2.88 -32.23
CA ARG A 146 20.07 -2.42 -33.50
C ARG A 146 21.13 -3.38 -34.03
N ALA A 147 21.98 -3.91 -33.15
CA ALA A 147 23.00 -4.88 -33.54
C ALA A 147 22.36 -6.19 -34.04
N TRP A 148 21.24 -6.60 -33.44
CA TRP A 148 20.43 -7.72 -33.93
C TRP A 148 19.80 -7.44 -35.30
N ASP A 149 19.14 -6.29 -35.45
CA ASP A 149 18.48 -5.87 -36.70
C ASP A 149 19.50 -5.75 -37.85
N ASN A 150 20.72 -5.31 -37.55
CA ASN A 150 21.85 -5.22 -38.49
C ASN A 150 22.55 -6.56 -38.75
N GLN A 151 22.10 -7.66 -38.14
CA GLN A 151 22.70 -9.00 -38.24
C GLN A 151 24.17 -9.06 -37.77
N GLU A 152 24.56 -8.17 -36.84
CA GLU A 152 25.92 -8.11 -36.27
C GLU A 152 26.15 -9.19 -35.19
N LEU A 153 25.08 -9.81 -34.68
CA LEU A 153 25.11 -10.76 -33.58
C LEU A 153 24.56 -12.12 -34.00
N SER A 154 25.19 -13.19 -33.52
CA SER A 154 24.57 -14.50 -33.57
C SER A 154 23.39 -14.59 -32.57
N PRO A 155 22.42 -15.51 -32.80
CA PRO A 155 21.29 -15.69 -31.88
C PRO A 155 21.72 -15.99 -30.43
N LYS A 156 22.81 -16.76 -30.28
CA LYS A 156 23.36 -17.10 -28.96
C LYS A 156 24.00 -15.89 -28.28
N GLU A 157 24.74 -15.05 -29.02
CA GLU A 157 25.32 -13.82 -28.46
C GLU A 157 24.24 -12.83 -28.06
N TYR A 158 23.16 -12.70 -28.84
CA TYR A 158 22.00 -11.89 -28.47
C TYR A 158 21.39 -12.36 -27.15
N GLN A 159 21.12 -13.66 -27.01
CA GLN A 159 20.55 -14.23 -25.78
C GLN A 159 21.42 -13.97 -24.56
N ILE A 160 22.75 -14.13 -24.68
CA ILE A 160 23.69 -13.86 -23.59
C ILE A 160 23.65 -12.38 -23.18
N GLN A 161 23.78 -11.47 -24.16
CA GLN A 161 23.77 -10.04 -23.88
C GLN A 161 22.41 -9.58 -23.33
N ARG A 162 21.30 -10.13 -23.84
CA ARG A 162 19.96 -9.85 -23.34
C ARG A 162 19.80 -10.33 -21.90
N LEU A 163 20.22 -11.56 -21.60
CA LEU A 163 20.14 -12.12 -20.25
C LEU A 163 21.01 -11.33 -19.25
N LEU A 164 22.18 -10.86 -19.67
CA LEU A 164 23.03 -9.98 -18.85
C LEU A 164 22.32 -8.66 -18.52
N LEU A 165 21.65 -8.03 -19.49
CA LEU A 165 20.89 -6.80 -19.25
C LEU A 165 19.67 -7.05 -18.34
N GLU A 166 18.97 -8.17 -18.49
CA GLU A 166 17.88 -8.57 -17.59
C GLU A 166 18.38 -8.81 -16.16
N TYR A 167 19.51 -9.51 -16.00
CA TYR A 167 20.16 -9.72 -14.70
C TYR A 167 20.51 -8.37 -14.03
N GLN A 168 21.11 -7.44 -14.79
CA GLN A 168 21.42 -6.09 -14.28
C GLN A 168 20.14 -5.29 -13.93
N ALA A 169 19.07 -5.45 -14.71
CA ALA A 169 17.77 -4.85 -14.41
C ALA A 169 17.17 -5.37 -13.09
N LEU A 170 17.23 -6.69 -12.86
CA LEU A 170 16.79 -7.31 -11.61
C LEU A 170 17.60 -6.79 -10.40
N LEU A 171 18.93 -6.66 -10.54
CA LEU A 171 19.79 -6.11 -9.49
C LEU A 171 19.42 -4.67 -9.12
N ARG A 172 19.14 -3.82 -10.11
CA ARG A 172 18.71 -2.43 -9.88
C ARG A 172 17.34 -2.37 -9.24
N ARG A 173 16.38 -3.14 -9.75
CA ARG A 173 15.01 -3.24 -9.20
C ARG A 173 15.04 -3.69 -7.75
N ARG A 174 15.87 -4.68 -7.40
CA ARG A 174 16.14 -5.08 -6.00
C ARG A 174 16.63 -3.91 -5.14
N GLY A 175 17.58 -3.13 -5.63
CA GLY A 175 18.10 -1.95 -4.91
C GLY A 175 17.03 -0.86 -4.70
N ILE A 176 16.17 -0.64 -5.68
CA ILE A 176 15.02 0.27 -5.57
C ILE A 176 14.02 -0.26 -4.51
N PHE A 177 13.65 -1.53 -4.59
CA PHE A 177 12.66 -2.14 -3.69
C PHE A 177 13.16 -2.20 -2.25
N ARG A 178 14.46 -2.45 -2.01
CA ARG A 178 15.06 -2.36 -0.67
C ARG A 178 14.95 -0.96 -0.07
N ARG A 179 15.17 0.09 -0.87
CA ARG A 179 15.01 1.48 -0.43
C ARG A 179 13.55 1.79 -0.11
N ARG A 180 12.62 1.36 -0.97
CA ARG A 180 11.17 1.50 -0.74
C ARG A 180 10.73 0.75 0.53
N LEU A 181 11.25 -0.46 0.77
CA LEU A 181 10.93 -1.25 1.97
C LEU A 181 11.38 -0.54 3.24
N LYS A 182 12.62 -0.01 3.25
CA LYS A 182 13.12 0.75 4.39
C LYS A 182 12.27 1.99 4.67
N PHE A 183 11.85 2.70 3.62
CA PHE A 183 10.94 3.84 3.77
C PHE A 183 9.59 3.41 4.37
N ALA A 184 8.97 2.35 3.83
CA ALA A 184 7.71 1.82 4.35
C ALA A 184 7.81 1.34 5.80
N GLN A 185 8.92 0.71 6.20
CA GLN A 185 9.19 0.31 7.58
C GLN A 185 9.27 1.51 8.53
N ASN A 186 10.00 2.56 8.13
CA ASN A 186 10.09 3.78 8.92
C ASN A 186 8.72 4.46 9.05
N GLU A 187 7.94 4.47 7.96
CA GLU A 187 6.60 5.04 7.93
C GLU A 187 5.60 4.22 8.76
N PHE A 188 5.72 2.89 8.77
CA PHE A 188 4.94 2.00 9.64
C PHE A 188 5.21 2.28 11.12
N ILE A 189 6.48 2.44 11.50
CA ILE A 189 6.86 2.80 12.87
C ILE A 189 6.33 4.20 13.22
N ALA A 190 6.48 5.17 12.32
CA ALA A 190 6.03 6.54 12.56
C ALA A 190 4.50 6.63 12.68
N SER A 191 3.75 5.92 11.83
CA SER A 191 2.29 5.86 11.90
C SER A 191 1.81 5.17 13.17
N GLY A 192 2.44 4.06 13.57
CA GLY A 192 2.13 3.38 14.83
C GLY A 192 2.43 4.22 16.08
N ASN A 193 3.48 5.04 16.04
CA ASN A 193 3.86 5.87 17.18
C ASN A 193 3.15 7.24 17.24
N SER A 194 2.21 7.50 16.34
CA SER A 194 1.45 8.76 16.30
C SER A 194 0.07 8.58 16.94
N PRO A 195 -0.18 9.08 18.16
CA PRO A 195 -1.55 9.19 18.67
C PRO A 195 -2.34 10.28 17.93
N LEU A 196 -3.64 10.39 18.23
CA LEU A 196 -4.44 11.54 17.82
C LEU A 196 -3.87 12.85 18.38
N LYS A 197 -3.90 13.91 17.58
CA LYS A 197 -3.49 15.26 17.96
C LYS A 197 -4.61 15.96 18.74
N ASP A 198 -4.23 16.95 19.54
CA ASP A 198 -5.17 17.63 20.45
C ASP A 198 -6.32 18.32 19.72
N HIS A 199 -6.09 18.90 18.54
CA HIS A 199 -7.16 19.51 17.74
C HIS A 199 -8.11 18.47 17.14
N GLU A 200 -7.63 17.26 16.84
CA GLU A 200 -8.45 16.15 16.34
C GLU A 200 -9.33 15.62 17.47
N ILE A 201 -8.75 15.45 18.66
CA ILE A 201 -9.49 15.10 19.88
C ILE A 201 -10.55 16.16 20.19
N ALA A 202 -10.20 17.44 20.11
CA ALA A 202 -11.14 18.55 20.32
C ALA A 202 -12.30 18.50 19.31
N HIS A 203 -11.99 18.20 18.05
CA HIS A 203 -12.97 18.12 16.99
C HIS A 203 -13.91 16.92 17.17
N VAL A 204 -13.39 15.73 17.50
CA VAL A 204 -14.20 14.53 17.78
C VAL A 204 -15.08 14.75 19.01
N TRP A 205 -14.52 15.29 20.08
CA TRP A 205 -15.24 15.54 21.34
C TRP A 205 -16.21 16.71 21.24
N GLY A 206 -15.94 17.71 20.39
CA GLY A 206 -16.76 18.91 20.28
C GLY A 206 -16.53 19.89 21.44
N ILE A 207 -15.32 19.93 21.99
CA ILE A 207 -14.94 20.85 23.09
C ILE A 207 -13.83 21.82 22.64
N PRO A 208 -13.68 22.98 23.28
CA PRO A 208 -12.60 23.91 22.95
C PRO A 208 -11.21 23.32 23.24
N LEU A 209 -10.24 23.55 22.35
CA LEU A 209 -8.87 23.03 22.48
C LEU A 209 -8.22 23.36 23.83
N GLY A 210 -8.44 24.58 24.35
CA GLY A 210 -7.89 25.02 25.63
C GLY A 210 -8.35 24.18 26.84
N SER A 211 -9.47 23.47 26.72
CA SER A 211 -10.00 22.59 27.78
C SER A 211 -9.30 21.22 27.85
N LEU A 212 -8.56 20.81 26.81
CA LEU A 212 -7.99 19.46 26.71
C LEU A 212 -6.66 19.29 27.44
N VAL A 213 -5.77 20.29 27.41
CA VAL A 213 -4.37 20.11 27.82
C VAL A 213 -4.24 19.57 29.25
N ALA A 214 -4.92 20.20 30.21
CA ALA A 214 -4.88 19.77 31.61
C ALA A 214 -5.51 18.38 31.81
N ARG A 215 -6.62 18.09 31.09
CA ARG A 215 -7.30 16.79 31.13
C ARG A 215 -6.41 15.68 30.60
N LYS A 216 -5.72 15.93 29.48
CA LYS A 216 -4.78 15.02 28.83
C LYS A 216 -3.58 14.71 29.73
N VAL A 217 -2.95 15.73 30.30
CA VAL A 217 -1.82 15.55 31.22
C VAL A 217 -2.24 14.72 32.43
N LYS A 218 -3.39 15.04 33.05
CA LYS A 218 -3.90 14.28 34.19
C LYS A 218 -4.16 12.82 33.82
N ALA A 219 -4.82 12.58 32.69
CA ALA A 219 -5.13 11.23 32.23
C ALA A 219 -3.87 10.40 31.93
N LEU A 220 -2.91 10.98 31.21
CA LEU A 220 -1.62 10.35 30.92
C LEU A 220 -0.82 10.08 32.20
N GLN A 221 -0.78 11.02 33.14
CA GLN A 221 -0.08 10.81 34.40
C GLN A 221 -0.66 9.63 35.18
N HIS A 222 -1.98 9.56 35.33
CA HIS A 222 -2.63 8.45 36.03
C HIS A 222 -2.37 7.12 35.31
N PHE A 223 -2.51 7.10 33.98
CA PHE A 223 -2.24 5.93 33.16
C PHE A 223 -0.81 5.40 33.33
N LEU A 224 0.18 6.29 33.25
CA LEU A 224 1.59 5.92 33.40
C LEU A 224 1.92 5.47 34.83
N THR A 225 1.32 6.09 35.84
CA THR A 225 1.45 5.63 37.24
C THR A 225 0.87 4.24 37.43
N GLU A 226 -0.28 3.92 36.82
CA GLU A 226 -0.82 2.56 36.87
C GLU A 226 0.08 1.55 36.14
N LEU A 227 0.61 1.88 34.96
CA LEU A 227 1.57 1.02 34.26
C LEU A 227 2.85 0.78 35.06
N GLN A 228 3.36 1.82 35.72
CA GLN A 228 4.55 1.70 36.56
C GLN A 228 4.33 0.73 37.72
N LYS A 229 3.15 0.74 38.36
CA LYS A 229 2.81 -0.24 39.41
C LYS A 229 2.86 -1.69 38.91
N TYR A 230 2.46 -1.95 37.67
CA TYR A 230 2.58 -3.29 37.08
C TYR A 230 4.04 -3.69 36.88
N GLN A 231 4.87 -2.76 36.42
CA GLN A 231 6.30 -3.01 36.22
C GLN A 231 7.03 -3.28 37.55
N GLU A 232 6.74 -2.50 38.60
CA GLU A 232 7.33 -2.67 39.94
C GLU A 232 6.95 -4.01 40.58
N LYS A 233 5.75 -4.55 40.30
CA LYS A 233 5.35 -5.89 40.77
C LYS A 233 6.10 -7.04 40.09
N LEU A 234 6.62 -6.80 38.88
CA LEU A 234 7.27 -7.82 38.06
C LEU A 234 8.80 -7.78 38.17
N SER A 235 9.37 -6.63 38.54
CA SER A 235 10.81 -6.45 38.71
C SER A 235 11.29 -6.91 40.08
N SER A 236 12.41 -7.64 40.14
CA SER A 236 13.08 -7.96 41.40
C SER A 236 13.77 -6.72 41.99
N PRO A 237 13.85 -6.56 43.32
CA PRO A 237 14.25 -5.31 43.98
C PRO A 237 15.71 -4.83 43.75
N ASN A 238 16.52 -5.53 42.96
CA ASN A 238 17.96 -5.27 42.79
C ASN A 238 18.40 -4.89 41.37
N GLU A 239 17.49 -4.75 40.39
CA GLU A 239 17.86 -4.28 39.06
C GLU A 239 17.70 -2.75 38.96
N SER A 240 18.81 -2.06 38.69
CA SER A 240 18.83 -0.62 38.41
C SER A 240 18.11 -0.32 37.09
N LEU A 241 16.81 -0.04 37.19
CA LEU A 241 15.96 0.33 36.06
C LEU A 241 16.38 1.71 35.54
N GLN A 242 16.98 1.76 34.35
CA GLN A 242 17.05 3.02 33.59
C GLN A 242 15.62 3.57 33.37
N PRO A 243 15.45 4.90 33.27
CA PRO A 243 14.12 5.49 33.09
C PRO A 243 13.54 5.07 31.74
N ILE A 244 12.63 4.10 31.78
CA ILE A 244 11.90 3.59 30.63
C ILE A 244 10.78 4.58 30.28
N ASN A 245 10.68 4.93 29.00
CA ASN A 245 9.55 5.72 28.51
C ASN A 245 8.34 4.80 28.27
N LEU A 246 7.57 4.55 29.35
CA LEU A 246 6.38 3.70 29.33
C LEU A 246 5.35 4.09 28.26
N TRP A 247 5.26 5.36 27.90
CA TRP A 247 4.36 5.81 26.83
C TRP A 247 4.82 5.34 25.45
N GLN A 248 6.10 5.50 25.14
CA GLN A 248 6.67 5.02 23.88
C GLN A 248 6.56 3.50 23.76
N GLU A 249 6.75 2.78 24.86
CA GLU A 249 6.60 1.33 24.88
C GLU A 249 5.15 0.87 24.73
N THR A 250 4.21 1.60 25.32
CA THR A 250 2.77 1.38 25.11
C THR A 250 2.46 1.46 23.61
N LEU A 251 2.92 2.51 22.93
CA LEU A 251 2.69 2.68 21.49
C LEU A 251 3.41 1.59 20.68
N ALA A 252 4.66 1.27 21.01
CA ALA A 252 5.42 0.21 20.34
C ALA A 252 4.71 -1.15 20.46
N LEU A 253 4.21 -1.49 21.64
CA LEU A 253 3.47 -2.74 21.88
C LEU A 253 2.14 -2.74 21.12
N LEU A 254 1.34 -1.66 21.21
CA LEU A 254 0.09 -1.51 20.46
C LEU A 254 0.30 -1.59 18.95
N SER A 255 1.42 -1.08 18.44
CA SER A 255 1.79 -1.15 17.02
C SER A 255 2.07 -2.56 16.51
N GLN A 256 2.20 -3.55 17.39
CA GLN A 256 2.33 -4.97 17.03
C GLN A 256 0.99 -5.68 16.84
N ARG A 257 -0.14 -5.07 17.23
CA ARG A 257 -1.46 -5.67 17.00
C ARG A 257 -1.68 -5.94 15.52
N PRO A 258 -2.33 -7.04 15.12
CA PRO A 258 -2.67 -7.25 13.72
C PRO A 258 -3.50 -6.07 13.20
N ILE A 259 -3.26 -5.70 11.94
CA ILE A 259 -3.97 -4.60 11.32
C ILE A 259 -5.30 -5.12 10.79
N GLU A 260 -6.40 -4.48 11.19
CA GLU A 260 -7.71 -4.73 10.59
C GLU A 260 -7.71 -4.21 9.15
N ARG A 261 -8.05 -5.07 8.18
CA ARG A 261 -8.06 -4.71 6.76
C ARG A 261 -9.28 -3.88 6.42
N SER A 262 -9.07 -2.74 5.78
CA SER A 262 -10.15 -1.88 5.33
C SER A 262 -10.77 -2.41 4.05
N MET A 263 -12.10 -2.40 3.96
CA MET A 263 -12.81 -2.55 2.69
C MET A 263 -12.76 -1.20 1.96
N VAL A 264 -12.19 -1.19 0.76
CA VAL A 264 -11.99 0.04 0.00
C VAL A 264 -12.67 -0.06 -1.37
N GLU A 265 -13.39 1.00 -1.73
CA GLU A 265 -14.00 1.16 -3.06
C GLU A 265 -13.03 1.83 -4.04
N TYR A 266 -13.22 1.55 -5.33
CA TYR A 266 -12.43 2.14 -6.39
C TYR A 266 -12.76 3.63 -6.59
N ASP A 267 -11.74 4.49 -6.54
CA ASP A 267 -11.86 5.96 -6.55
C ASP A 267 -11.45 6.59 -7.91
N GLY A 268 -11.43 5.82 -9.00
CA GLY A 268 -11.08 6.36 -10.34
C GLY A 268 -9.57 6.46 -10.62
N LEU A 269 -8.73 5.81 -9.82
CA LEU A 269 -7.28 5.73 -10.04
C LEU A 269 -6.98 5.09 -11.40
N GLU A 270 -6.29 5.81 -12.29
CA GLU A 270 -6.00 5.39 -13.68
C GLU A 270 -7.23 5.36 -14.61
N LYS A 271 -8.26 6.15 -14.29
CA LYS A 271 -9.54 6.30 -15.02
C LYS A 271 -10.43 5.07 -14.91
N THR A 272 -9.94 3.87 -15.23
CA THR A 272 -10.71 2.61 -15.13
C THR A 272 -9.98 1.57 -14.28
N GLU A 273 -10.73 0.68 -13.62
CA GLU A 273 -10.15 -0.40 -12.81
C GLU A 273 -9.35 -1.37 -13.69
N GLU A 274 -9.78 -1.62 -14.93
CA GLU A 274 -9.05 -2.42 -15.92
C GLU A 274 -7.67 -1.81 -16.24
N ALA A 275 -7.61 -0.50 -16.52
CA ALA A 275 -6.34 0.17 -16.81
C ALA A 275 -5.39 0.17 -15.59
N LEU A 276 -5.94 0.23 -14.38
CA LEU A 276 -5.16 0.05 -13.15
C LEU A 276 -4.61 -1.37 -13.09
N LEU A 277 -5.44 -2.40 -13.28
CA LEU A 277 -5.01 -3.81 -13.23
C LEU A 277 -3.92 -4.11 -14.25
N ASP A 278 -4.02 -3.61 -15.48
CA ASP A 278 -3.00 -3.80 -16.51
C ASP A 278 -1.66 -3.16 -16.11
N LYS A 279 -1.69 -1.96 -15.52
CA LYS A 279 -0.47 -1.33 -14.98
C LYS A 279 0.09 -2.07 -13.78
N LEU A 280 -0.76 -2.62 -12.91
CA LEU A 280 -0.31 -3.43 -11.77
C LEU A 280 0.34 -4.73 -12.25
N ARG A 281 -0.21 -5.40 -13.27
CA ARG A 281 0.40 -6.58 -13.91
C ARG A 281 1.76 -6.24 -14.50
N ALA A 282 1.83 -5.21 -15.35
CA ALA A 282 3.09 -4.75 -15.93
C ALA A 282 4.14 -4.37 -14.86
N PHE A 283 3.67 -3.77 -13.74
CA PHE A 283 4.52 -3.45 -12.61
C PHE A 283 5.07 -4.69 -11.91
N VAL A 284 4.29 -5.77 -11.74
CA VAL A 284 4.75 -7.01 -11.11
C VAL A 284 5.69 -7.77 -12.05
N ASP A 285 5.29 -7.97 -13.31
CA ASP A 285 6.05 -8.66 -14.36
C ASP A 285 7.41 -8.00 -14.67
N GLY A 286 7.56 -6.73 -14.31
CA GLY A 286 8.74 -5.93 -14.56
C GLY A 286 8.91 -5.58 -16.04
N SER A 287 7.81 -5.52 -16.80
CA SER A 287 7.80 -5.06 -18.19
C SER A 287 7.84 -3.53 -18.29
N MET A 288 7.47 -2.84 -17.20
CA MET A 288 7.59 -1.39 -17.10
C MET A 288 9.05 -0.96 -17.06
N SER A 289 9.34 0.16 -17.71
CA SER A 289 10.65 0.80 -17.55
C SER A 289 10.79 1.50 -16.20
N GLU A 290 12.02 1.65 -15.69
CA GLU A 290 12.29 2.30 -14.40
C GLU A 290 11.60 3.66 -14.16
N PRO A 291 11.58 4.62 -15.13
CA PRO A 291 10.91 5.90 -14.90
C PRO A 291 9.39 5.78 -14.89
N GLU A 292 8.79 4.87 -15.68
CA GLU A 292 7.35 4.59 -15.63
C GLU A 292 6.98 3.90 -14.33
N GLU A 293 7.77 2.91 -13.93
CA GLU A 293 7.63 2.20 -12.66
C GLU A 293 7.68 3.17 -11.48
N SER A 294 8.63 4.10 -11.49
CA SER A 294 8.77 5.11 -10.43
C SER A 294 7.60 6.10 -10.39
N LYS A 295 7.10 6.53 -11.56
CA LYS A 295 5.91 7.40 -11.66
C LYS A 295 4.67 6.69 -11.15
N PHE A 296 4.47 5.43 -11.56
CA PHE A 296 3.34 4.61 -11.13
C PHE A 296 3.41 4.28 -9.64
N TRP A 297 4.58 3.88 -9.13
CA TRP A 297 4.77 3.71 -7.69
C TRP A 297 4.37 4.98 -6.92
N THR A 298 4.77 6.15 -7.41
CA THR A 298 4.38 7.43 -6.80
C THR A 298 2.88 7.69 -6.93
N SER A 299 2.21 7.33 -8.02
CA SER A 299 0.75 7.53 -8.15
C SER A 299 -0.05 6.69 -7.15
N ILE A 300 0.38 5.45 -6.89
CA ILE A 300 -0.31 4.55 -5.95
C ILE A 300 0.12 4.74 -4.49
N THR A 301 1.26 5.39 -4.21
CA THR A 301 1.76 5.61 -2.83
C THR A 301 1.66 7.05 -2.35
N LYS A 302 1.57 8.04 -3.25
CA LYS A 302 1.53 9.46 -2.87
C LYS A 302 0.26 9.76 -2.09
N ILE A 303 0.46 10.36 -0.94
CA ILE A 303 -0.58 10.83 -0.06
C ILE A 303 -0.61 12.35 -0.13
N ASN A 304 -1.80 12.91 -0.35
CA ASN A 304 -2.06 14.34 -0.18
C ASN A 304 -2.97 14.50 1.04
N ASP A 305 -2.40 14.41 2.23
CA ASP A 305 -3.12 14.68 3.47
C ASP A 305 -3.23 16.19 3.63
N THR A 306 -4.30 16.78 3.12
CA THR A 306 -4.71 18.11 3.57
C THR A 306 -5.84 17.93 4.58
N GLU A 307 -5.69 18.58 5.74
CA GLU A 307 -6.65 18.55 6.86
C GLU A 307 -8.06 19.04 6.47
N PHE A 308 -8.21 19.60 5.25
CA PHE A 308 -9.43 20.14 4.67
C PHE A 308 -9.94 19.40 3.42
N SER A 309 -9.26 18.34 2.94
CA SER A 309 -9.83 17.53 1.88
C SER A 309 -10.92 16.63 2.46
N GLY A 310 -12.16 16.86 2.07
CA GLY A 310 -13.37 16.30 2.69
C GLY A 310 -13.51 14.77 2.69
N THR A 311 -12.50 14.03 2.26
CA THR A 311 -12.42 12.58 2.36
C THR A 311 -10.95 12.16 2.28
N TRP A 312 -10.44 11.40 3.26
CA TRP A 312 -9.07 10.84 3.31
C TRP A 312 -8.82 9.73 2.26
N LYS A 313 -9.35 9.91 1.04
CA LYS A 313 -9.34 8.97 -0.11
C LYS A 313 -7.95 8.55 -0.55
N SER A 314 -6.93 9.35 -0.25
CA SER A 314 -5.54 9.09 -0.60
C SER A 314 -5.02 7.77 -0.01
N HIS A 315 -5.36 7.46 1.24
CA HIS A 315 -4.94 6.22 1.91
C HIS A 315 -5.70 5.02 1.37
N ALA A 316 -7.02 5.15 1.25
CA ALA A 316 -7.90 4.13 0.68
C ALA A 316 -7.41 3.72 -0.72
N ARG A 317 -7.16 4.67 -1.62
CA ARG A 317 -6.61 4.42 -2.97
C ARG A 317 -5.33 3.58 -2.94
N SER A 318 -4.42 3.90 -2.02
CA SER A 318 -3.18 3.14 -1.88
C SER A 318 -3.47 1.72 -1.41
N ILE A 319 -4.29 1.55 -0.37
CA ILE A 319 -4.68 0.25 0.15
C ILE A 319 -5.29 -0.63 -0.95
N LEU A 320 -6.22 -0.10 -1.74
CA LEU A 320 -6.83 -0.82 -2.85
C LEU A 320 -5.79 -1.32 -3.86
N ALA A 321 -4.88 -0.45 -4.31
CA ALA A 321 -3.83 -0.83 -5.26
C ALA A 321 -2.96 -1.98 -4.72
N PHE A 322 -2.61 -1.94 -3.43
CA PHE A 322 -1.82 -3.01 -2.81
C PHE A 322 -2.62 -4.29 -2.55
N GLN A 323 -3.92 -4.20 -2.25
CA GLN A 323 -4.81 -5.37 -2.19
C GLN A 323 -4.83 -6.09 -3.55
N ARG A 324 -4.93 -5.33 -4.65
CA ARG A 324 -4.86 -5.89 -6.02
C ARG A 324 -3.48 -6.45 -6.35
N LEU A 325 -2.39 -5.77 -5.97
CA LEU A 325 -1.03 -6.33 -6.14
C LEU A 325 -0.81 -7.63 -5.39
N HIS A 326 -1.33 -7.75 -4.17
CA HIS A 326 -1.24 -8.99 -3.41
C HIS A 326 -2.01 -10.13 -4.08
N ALA A 327 -3.20 -9.85 -4.61
CA ALA A 327 -3.95 -10.84 -5.39
C ALA A 327 -3.14 -11.30 -6.62
N LEU A 328 -2.61 -10.36 -7.41
CA LEU A 328 -1.77 -10.67 -8.57
C LEU A 328 -0.52 -11.49 -8.20
N LEU A 329 0.14 -11.17 -7.09
CA LEU A 329 1.29 -11.94 -6.61
C LEU A 329 0.94 -13.38 -6.21
N ASN A 330 -0.30 -13.64 -5.80
CA ASN A 330 -0.74 -15.00 -5.46
C ASN A 330 -1.15 -15.79 -6.70
N ASP A 331 -1.61 -15.11 -7.75
CA ASP A 331 -2.04 -15.75 -9.00
C ASP A 331 -0.87 -16.10 -9.93
N MET A 332 0.27 -15.42 -9.77
CA MET A 332 1.46 -15.62 -10.62
C MET A 332 2.31 -16.81 -10.18
N ASP A 333 2.88 -17.52 -11.16
CA ASP A 333 3.80 -18.61 -10.92
C ASP A 333 5.23 -18.11 -10.61
N PHE A 334 5.59 -18.14 -9.33
CA PHE A 334 6.94 -17.85 -8.83
C PHE A 334 7.72 -19.13 -8.47
N SER A 335 7.36 -20.27 -9.06
CA SER A 335 8.19 -21.47 -9.07
C SER A 335 9.50 -21.22 -9.82
N ASP A 336 10.51 -22.04 -9.57
CA ASP A 336 11.80 -21.90 -10.24
C ASP A 336 11.66 -22.14 -11.75
N GLU A 337 10.78 -23.06 -12.16
CA GLU A 337 10.48 -23.36 -13.57
C GLU A 337 9.73 -22.20 -14.24
N GLY A 338 8.70 -21.65 -13.60
CA GLY A 338 7.93 -20.52 -14.14
C GLY A 338 8.78 -19.25 -14.27
N LEU A 339 9.65 -18.97 -13.29
CA LEU A 339 10.58 -17.84 -13.36
C LEU A 339 11.64 -18.02 -14.45
N GLU A 340 12.13 -19.24 -14.64
CA GLU A 340 13.08 -19.57 -15.70
C GLU A 340 12.45 -19.40 -17.08
N GLU A 341 11.25 -19.92 -17.30
CA GLU A 341 10.52 -19.79 -18.56
C GLU A 341 10.26 -18.33 -18.91
N ASN A 342 9.84 -17.53 -17.91
CA ASN A 342 9.67 -16.08 -18.09
C ASN A 342 10.97 -15.37 -18.52
N LEU A 343 12.12 -15.78 -17.97
CA LEU A 343 13.41 -15.26 -18.41
C LEU A 343 13.76 -15.73 -19.83
N ARG A 344 13.50 -17.01 -20.16
CA ARG A 344 13.72 -17.57 -21.49
C ARG A 344 12.93 -16.80 -22.55
N ILE A 345 11.64 -16.55 -22.32
CA ILE A 345 10.77 -15.76 -23.21
C ILE A 345 11.36 -14.37 -23.47
N LYS A 346 11.89 -13.70 -22.44
CA LYS A 346 12.47 -12.34 -22.56
C LYS A 346 13.79 -12.30 -23.35
N ILE A 347 14.53 -13.40 -23.40
CA ILE A 347 15.84 -13.45 -24.07
C ILE A 347 15.77 -13.94 -25.52
N TYR A 348 14.66 -14.58 -25.92
CA TYR A 348 14.50 -14.98 -27.31
C TYR A 348 14.50 -13.76 -28.24
N PRO A 349 15.30 -13.78 -29.34
CA PRO A 349 15.29 -12.70 -30.30
C PRO A 349 13.90 -12.57 -30.91
N GLN A 350 13.35 -11.36 -30.89
CA GLN A 350 12.18 -11.05 -31.69
C GLN A 350 12.62 -11.03 -33.15
N LEU A 351 12.01 -11.88 -33.98
CA LEU A 351 12.24 -11.84 -35.42
C LEU A 351 11.80 -10.47 -35.95
N PRO A 352 12.52 -9.86 -36.89
CA PRO A 352 12.06 -8.65 -37.56
C PRO A 352 10.66 -8.90 -38.13
N ASP A 353 9.74 -7.93 -37.99
CA ASP A 353 8.36 -8.03 -38.52
C ASP A 353 8.34 -8.41 -40.02
N ASP A 354 9.42 -8.12 -40.76
CA ASP A 354 9.63 -8.49 -42.16
C ASP A 354 9.86 -10.00 -42.44
N GLN A 355 9.93 -10.84 -41.40
CA GLN A 355 10.08 -12.31 -41.52
C GLN A 355 8.88 -13.09 -40.97
N LEU A 356 7.78 -12.42 -40.64
CA LEU A 356 6.49 -13.11 -40.63
C LEU A 356 6.29 -13.65 -42.06
N ALA A 357 6.08 -14.97 -42.18
CA ALA A 357 5.81 -15.63 -43.46
C ALA A 357 4.84 -14.76 -44.27
N PRO A 358 4.99 -14.66 -45.61
CA PRO A 358 4.07 -13.86 -46.41
C PRO A 358 2.68 -14.30 -46.00
N GLU A 359 1.87 -13.35 -45.51
CA GLU A 359 0.44 -13.57 -45.33
C GLU A 359 0.02 -14.26 -46.61
N SER A 360 -0.35 -15.54 -46.51
CA SER A 360 -0.92 -16.24 -47.63
C SER A 360 -2.08 -15.38 -48.04
N ASP A 361 -1.99 -14.75 -49.23
CA ASP A 361 -3.03 -13.87 -49.76
C ASP A 361 -4.38 -14.50 -49.41
N GLU A 362 -5.03 -13.99 -48.37
CA GLU A 362 -6.40 -14.35 -48.06
C GLU A 362 -7.16 -13.73 -49.23
N LYS A 363 -7.33 -14.54 -50.27
CA LYS A 363 -8.21 -14.20 -51.38
C LYS A 363 -9.50 -13.73 -50.72
N PRO A 364 -9.98 -12.51 -51.03
CA PRO A 364 -11.19 -12.01 -50.43
C PRO A 364 -12.27 -13.06 -50.66
N ILE A 365 -12.89 -13.52 -49.59
CA ILE A 365 -13.96 -14.51 -49.64
C ILE A 365 -15.10 -13.83 -50.42
N GLU A 366 -15.17 -14.09 -51.73
CA GLU A 366 -16.28 -13.66 -52.54
C GLU A 366 -17.54 -14.35 -51.98
N LEU A 367 -18.45 -13.54 -51.44
CA LEU A 367 -19.75 -14.00 -50.98
C LEU A 367 -20.43 -14.74 -52.14
N SER A 368 -20.69 -16.04 -51.97
CA SER A 368 -21.46 -16.82 -52.94
C SER A 368 -22.78 -16.11 -53.26
N GLU A 369 -23.36 -16.35 -54.44
CA GLU A 369 -24.63 -15.73 -54.90
C GLU A 369 -25.76 -15.84 -53.85
N LYS A 370 -25.75 -16.90 -53.04
CA LYS A 370 -26.68 -17.08 -51.91
C LYS A 370 -26.47 -16.06 -50.78
N GLY A 371 -25.23 -15.69 -50.49
CA GLY A 371 -24.88 -14.66 -49.49
C GLY A 371 -25.28 -13.25 -49.93
N LEU A 372 -25.15 -12.94 -51.22
CA LEU A 372 -25.66 -11.70 -51.81
C LEU A 372 -27.19 -11.64 -51.79
N GLY A 373 -27.86 -12.77 -52.03
CA GLY A 373 -29.33 -12.87 -51.93
C GLY A 373 -29.87 -12.58 -50.53
N VAL A 374 -29.18 -13.03 -49.49
CA VAL A 374 -29.55 -12.74 -48.08
C VAL A 374 -29.38 -11.26 -47.76
N LEU A 375 -28.26 -10.64 -48.19
CA LEU A 375 -28.03 -9.21 -47.97
C LEU A 375 -29.09 -8.34 -48.67
N ASN A 376 -29.48 -8.67 -49.90
CA ASN A 376 -30.55 -7.97 -50.61
C ASN A 376 -31.93 -8.13 -49.94
N TYR A 377 -32.17 -9.25 -49.24
CA TYR A 377 -33.40 -9.45 -48.48
C TYR A 377 -33.46 -8.56 -47.22
N PHE A 378 -32.30 -8.21 -46.65
CA PHE A 378 -32.20 -7.30 -45.49
C PHE A 378 -32.25 -5.82 -45.86
N VAL A 379 -32.02 -5.45 -47.12
CA VAL A 379 -32.04 -4.04 -47.56
C VAL A 379 -33.46 -3.45 -47.59
N GLY A 380 -34.50 -4.29 -47.63
CA GLY A 380 -35.90 -3.85 -47.57
C GLY A 380 -36.34 -3.08 -48.81
N GLU A 381 -37.56 -3.34 -49.30
CA GLU A 381 -38.12 -2.55 -50.41
C GLU A 381 -38.23 -1.07 -50.01
N PRO A 382 -37.74 -0.12 -50.85
CA PRO A 382 -37.97 1.30 -50.60
C PRO A 382 -39.48 1.59 -50.75
N ASP A 383 -40.10 1.98 -49.64
CA ASP A 383 -41.51 2.34 -49.53
C ASP A 383 -41.82 3.62 -50.34
N ASP A 384 -42.26 3.45 -51.58
CA ASP A 384 -42.57 4.52 -52.53
C ASP A 384 -43.94 5.14 -52.24
N LYS A 385 -44.03 5.88 -51.13
CA LYS A 385 -45.18 6.72 -50.78
C LYS A 385 -44.80 8.17 -50.51
N ARG A 386 -44.20 8.83 -51.50
CA ARG A 386 -44.25 10.31 -51.66
C ARG A 386 -44.28 10.72 -53.13
N ARG A 387 -45.44 10.54 -53.78
CA ARG A 387 -45.90 11.39 -54.88
C ARG A 387 -47.38 11.67 -54.69
N GLY A 388 -47.70 12.94 -54.47
CA GLY A 388 -49.00 13.49 -54.16
C GLY A 388 -48.80 14.87 -53.55
#